data_AF-A0A7Y4WJK0-F1
#
_entry.id   AF-A0A7Y4WJK0-F1
#
_cell.length_a   1.000
_cell.length_b   1.000
_cell.length_c   1.000
_cell.angle_alpha   90.00
_cell.angle_beta   90.00
_cell.angle_gamma   90.00
#
_symmetry.space_group_name_H-M   'P 1'
#
loop_
_entity.id
_entity.type
_entity.pdbx_description
1 polymer ?
#
loop_
_entity_poly.entity_id
_entity_poly.type
_entity_poly.pdbx_seq_one_letter_code
_entity_poly.pdbx_strand_id
1 'polypeptide(L)'
;MLVRIFCGRTLASDDRIGKGADLLGKKLPVWEAEGGSIDYYYWYYGTLALHQVGGPRWEKWNAALKTALVEHQRRDERQDEYGSWDPIDPWSSEGGRVYATALNCLTTEVYYRYPRVFGTSEHAAKSAEGGKDSDGK
;
A
#
# COMPACT_ATOMS: atom_id res chain seq x y z
N MET A 1 9.82 -8.90 0.81
CA MET A 1 8.65 -9.19 -0.06
C MET A 1 8.64 -8.34 -1.32
N LEU A 2 8.54 -7.01 -1.21
CA LEU A 2 8.44 -6.10 -2.35
C LEU A 2 9.49 -6.31 -3.45
N VAL A 3 10.78 -6.42 -3.08
CA VAL A 3 11.86 -6.69 -4.03
C VAL A 3 11.62 -7.98 -4.83
N ARG A 4 11.05 -9.03 -4.24
CA ARG A 4 10.76 -10.28 -4.96
C ARG A 4 9.73 -10.07 -6.05
N ILE A 5 8.70 -9.30 -5.76
CA ILE A 5 7.67 -8.91 -6.73
C ILE A 5 8.33 -8.17 -7.91
N PHE A 6 9.17 -7.18 -7.63
CA PHE A 6 9.87 -6.44 -8.68
C PHE A 6 10.92 -7.26 -9.43
N CYS A 7 11.47 -8.31 -8.82
CA CYS A 7 12.32 -9.30 -9.50
C CYS A 7 11.51 -10.37 -10.27
N GLY A 8 10.22 -10.18 -10.51
CA GLY A 8 9.42 -11.07 -11.35
C GLY A 8 8.78 -12.26 -10.62
N ARG A 9 8.83 -12.32 -9.28
CA ARG A 9 8.16 -13.39 -8.51
C ARG A 9 6.70 -13.04 -8.23
N THR A 10 5.83 -14.04 -8.40
CA THR A 10 4.39 -13.97 -8.10
C THR A 10 4.02 -14.82 -6.89
N LEU A 11 2.80 -14.63 -6.35
CA LEU A 11 2.24 -15.47 -5.29
C LEU A 11 2.24 -16.98 -5.63
N ALA A 12 2.10 -17.32 -6.92
CA ALA A 12 2.16 -18.70 -7.38
C ALA A 12 3.58 -19.27 -7.40
N SER A 13 4.58 -18.42 -7.63
CA SER A 13 5.99 -18.85 -7.79
C SER A 13 6.85 -18.75 -6.52
N ASP A 14 6.45 -17.95 -5.52
CA ASP A 14 7.19 -17.76 -4.26
C ASP A 14 6.24 -17.53 -3.08
N ASP A 15 6.09 -18.56 -2.25
CA ASP A 15 5.22 -18.57 -1.05
C ASP A 15 5.59 -17.49 -0.01
N ARG A 16 6.84 -17.01 -0.03
CA ARG A 16 7.33 -15.95 0.86
C ARG A 16 6.63 -14.63 0.60
N ILE A 17 6.07 -14.42 -0.59
CA ILE A 17 5.27 -13.23 -0.88
C ILE A 17 3.99 -13.26 -0.05
N GLY A 18 3.26 -14.37 -0.06
CA GLY A 18 2.06 -14.54 0.76
C GLY A 18 2.35 -14.38 2.26
N LYS A 19 3.38 -15.08 2.75
CA LYS A 19 3.82 -14.99 4.16
C LYS A 19 4.22 -13.57 4.57
N GLY A 20 4.93 -12.85 3.69
CA GLY A 20 5.30 -11.46 3.91
C GLY A 20 4.07 -10.55 3.99
N ALA A 21 3.09 -10.77 3.11
CA ALA A 21 1.86 -9.98 3.07
C ALA A 21 1.03 -10.22 4.33
N ASP A 22 0.98 -11.46 4.82
CA ASP A 22 0.33 -11.82 6.08
C ASP A 22 1.02 -11.17 7.28
N LEU A 23 2.37 -11.09 7.29
CA LEU A 23 3.12 -10.41 8.33
C LEU A 23 2.83 -8.91 8.38
N LEU A 24 2.74 -8.24 7.22
CA LEU A 24 2.33 -6.83 7.15
C LEU A 24 0.92 -6.65 7.71
N GLY A 25 -0.01 -7.56 7.36
CA GLY A 25 -1.39 -7.52 7.82
C GLY A 25 -1.58 -7.68 9.35
N LYS A 26 -0.55 -8.10 10.09
CA LYS A 26 -0.56 -8.14 11.57
C LYS A 26 -0.36 -6.77 12.21
N LYS A 27 0.21 -5.81 11.48
CA LYS A 27 0.46 -4.43 11.93
C LYS A 27 -0.10 -3.48 10.88
N LEU A 28 -1.42 -3.33 10.88
CA LEU A 28 -2.11 -2.41 9.99
C LEU A 28 -1.78 -0.96 10.38
N PRO A 29 -1.89 0.00 9.44
CA PRO A 29 -1.82 1.41 9.77
C PRO A 29 -2.91 1.77 10.79
N VAL A 30 -2.49 2.29 11.94
CA VAL A 30 -3.36 2.81 12.99
C VAL A 30 -2.71 4.09 13.48
N TRP A 31 -3.49 5.17 13.54
CA TRP A 31 -3.01 6.41 14.11
C TRP A 31 -3.17 6.37 15.63
N GLU A 32 -2.12 5.92 16.33
CA GLU A 32 -2.07 5.95 17.80
C GLU A 32 -0.75 6.57 18.25
N ALA A 33 -0.79 7.84 18.65
CA ALA A 33 0.39 8.63 18.96
C ALA A 33 1.10 8.13 20.23
N GLU A 34 0.34 7.66 21.22
CA GLU A 34 0.85 7.22 22.52
C GLU A 34 1.33 5.76 22.51
N GLY A 35 0.83 4.94 21.57
CA GLY A 35 1.19 3.52 21.48
C GLY A 35 2.38 3.20 20.57
N GLY A 36 2.99 4.23 19.96
CA GLY A 36 4.19 4.07 19.13
C GLY A 36 3.98 3.22 17.86
N SER A 37 2.75 3.11 17.39
CA SER A 37 2.39 2.29 16.21
C SER A 37 2.48 3.05 14.88
N ILE A 38 2.69 4.37 14.95
CA ILE A 38 2.83 5.25 13.79
C ILE A 38 4.25 5.13 13.24
N ASP A 39 4.36 4.66 12.00
CA ASP A 39 5.63 4.55 11.27
C ASP A 39 5.36 4.83 9.79
N TYR A 40 5.66 6.05 9.35
CA TYR A 40 5.35 6.50 7.99
C TYR A 40 6.19 5.76 6.95
N TYR A 41 7.42 5.39 7.30
CA TYR A 41 8.30 4.59 6.44
C TYR A 41 7.74 3.20 6.20
N TYR A 42 7.34 2.53 7.28
CA TYR A 42 6.66 1.25 7.22
C TYR A 42 5.34 1.34 6.43
N TRP A 43 4.54 2.39 6.64
CA TRP A 43 3.28 2.57 5.91
C TRP A 43 3.49 2.77 4.41
N TYR A 44 4.49 3.55 4.00
CA TYR A 44 4.79 3.75 2.58
C TYR A 44 5.15 2.44 1.88
N TYR A 45 6.16 1.72 2.39
CA TYR A 45 6.61 0.47 1.76
C TYR A 45 5.61 -0.67 1.93
N GLY A 46 4.87 -0.72 3.04
CA GLY A 46 3.78 -1.67 3.25
C GLY A 46 2.65 -1.47 2.25
N THR A 47 2.27 -0.21 2.00
CA THR A 47 1.27 0.17 0.99
C THR A 47 1.72 -0.23 -0.40
N LEU A 48 2.95 0.10 -0.78
CA LEU A 48 3.50 -0.29 -2.08
C LEU A 48 3.52 -1.82 -2.24
N ALA A 49 3.93 -2.56 -1.21
CA ALA A 49 4.02 -4.01 -1.29
C ALA A 49 2.65 -4.69 -1.34
N LEU A 50 1.69 -4.28 -0.50
CA LEU A 50 0.35 -4.86 -0.50
C LEU A 50 -0.48 -4.41 -1.70
N HIS A 51 -0.28 -3.20 -2.23
CA HIS A 51 -0.89 -2.80 -3.50
C HIS A 51 -0.49 -3.72 -4.64
N GLN A 52 0.79 -4.12 -4.69
CA GLN A 52 1.26 -5.08 -5.69
C GLN A 52 0.71 -6.50 -5.47
N VAL A 53 0.50 -6.92 -4.22
CA VAL A 53 -0.12 -8.22 -3.89
C VAL A 53 -1.62 -8.23 -4.24
N GLY A 54 -2.32 -7.13 -4.01
CA GLY A 54 -3.75 -6.99 -4.28
C GLY A 54 -4.65 -7.84 -3.37
N GLY A 55 -5.89 -8.01 -3.81
CA GLY A 55 -6.92 -8.82 -3.15
C GLY A 55 -7.31 -8.35 -1.73
N PRO A 56 -7.86 -9.25 -0.90
CA PRO A 56 -8.37 -8.91 0.43
C PRO A 56 -7.31 -8.31 1.38
N ARG A 57 -6.04 -8.69 1.21
CA ARG A 57 -4.92 -8.14 1.99
C ARG A 57 -4.72 -6.65 1.71
N TRP A 58 -4.77 -6.28 0.42
CA TRP A 58 -4.72 -4.89 0.00
C TRP A 58 -5.92 -4.10 0.48
N GLU A 59 -7.13 -4.63 0.30
CA GLU A 59 -8.37 -3.94 0.69
C GLU A 59 -8.38 -3.60 2.18
N LYS A 60 -8.02 -4.58 3.02
CA LYS A 60 -7.92 -4.39 4.48
C LYS A 60 -6.87 -3.33 4.84
N TRP A 61 -5.70 -3.39 4.21
CA TRP A 61 -4.63 -2.42 4.46
C TRP A 61 -5.03 -1.01 4.02
N ASN A 62 -5.56 -0.86 2.81
CA ASN A 62 -5.91 0.43 2.24
C ASN A 62 -7.04 1.12 3.01
N ALA A 63 -8.02 0.35 3.52
CA ALA A 63 -9.05 0.88 4.40
C ALA A 63 -8.44 1.48 5.67
N ALA A 64 -7.58 0.71 6.37
CA ALA A 64 -6.90 1.17 7.58
C ALA A 64 -5.99 2.38 7.33
N LEU A 65 -5.26 2.36 6.21
CA LEU A 65 -4.38 3.45 5.79
C LEU A 65 -5.15 4.75 5.55
N LYS A 66 -6.30 4.69 4.86
CA LYS A 66 -7.13 5.88 4.60
C LYS A 66 -7.66 6.47 5.90
N THR A 67 -8.17 5.64 6.81
CA THR A 67 -8.57 6.09 8.15
C THR A 67 -7.39 6.74 8.88
N ALA A 68 -6.23 6.10 8.91
CA ALA A 68 -5.06 6.63 9.59
C ALA A 68 -4.58 7.97 9.00
N LEU A 69 -4.50 8.13 7.68
CA LEU A 69 -3.92 9.32 7.07
C LEU A 69 -4.95 10.42 6.76
N VAL A 70 -6.08 10.10 6.15
CA VAL A 70 -7.02 11.14 5.66
C VAL A 70 -7.71 11.86 6.82
N GLU A 71 -8.00 11.15 7.90
CA GLU A 71 -8.64 11.74 9.09
C GLU A 71 -7.67 12.59 9.91
N HIS A 72 -6.36 12.33 9.83
CA HIS A 72 -5.32 13.01 10.60
C HIS A 72 -4.51 14.03 9.80
N GLN A 73 -4.88 14.27 8.54
CA GLN A 73 -4.36 15.40 7.78
C GLN A 73 -4.82 16.70 8.44
N ARG A 74 -3.93 17.68 8.59
CA ARG A 74 -4.28 19.00 9.16
C ARG A 74 -5.26 19.74 8.22
N ARG A 75 -6.36 20.23 8.78
CA ARG A 75 -7.47 20.87 8.03
C ARG A 75 -7.80 22.30 8.46
N ASP A 76 -7.01 22.90 9.35
CA ASP A 76 -7.18 24.31 9.67
C ASP A 76 -6.55 25.17 8.56
N GLU A 77 -7.38 25.69 7.66
CA GLU A 77 -6.99 26.51 6.51
C GLU A 77 -6.25 27.80 6.89
N ARG A 78 -6.30 28.21 8.17
CA ARG A 78 -5.64 29.43 8.66
C ARG A 78 -4.19 29.18 9.12
N GLN A 79 -3.77 27.92 9.19
CA GLN A 79 -2.45 27.53 9.66
C GLN A 79 -1.54 27.17 8.50
N ASP A 80 -0.25 27.47 8.64
CA ASP A 80 0.76 27.12 7.64
C ASP A 80 0.89 25.60 7.47
N GLU A 81 0.48 24.82 8.46
CA GLU A 81 0.45 23.35 8.41
C GLU A 81 -0.72 22.75 7.65
N TYR A 82 -1.63 23.55 7.07
CA TYR A 82 -2.78 23.04 6.33
C TYR A 82 -2.36 22.00 5.25
N GLY A 83 -3.02 20.85 5.24
CA GLY A 83 -2.73 19.75 4.33
C GLY A 83 -1.53 18.86 4.72
N SER A 84 -0.82 19.18 5.80
CA SER A 84 0.32 18.39 6.29
C SER A 84 -0.08 17.29 7.28
N TRP A 85 0.91 16.49 7.70
CA TRP A 85 0.80 15.56 8.82
C TRP A 85 1.83 15.91 9.90
N ASP A 86 1.50 15.60 11.15
CA ASP A 86 2.42 15.86 12.24
C ASP A 86 3.63 14.93 12.22
N PRO A 87 4.82 15.44 12.59
CA PRO A 87 6.05 14.66 12.62
C PRO A 87 6.14 13.82 13.91
N ILE A 88 5.30 12.80 14.04
CA ILE A 88 5.15 11.98 15.26
C ILE A 88 5.62 10.53 15.14
N ASP A 89 6.19 10.13 14.00
CA ASP A 89 6.79 8.80 13.83
C ASP A 89 8.26 8.78 14.32
N PRO A 90 8.87 7.60 14.50
CA PRO A 90 10.26 7.48 14.98
C PRO A 90 11.30 8.22 14.12
N TRP A 91 11.02 8.39 12.82
CA TRP A 91 11.92 8.97 11.83
C TRP A 91 11.78 10.51 11.72
N SER A 92 10.72 11.04 12.31
CA SER A 92 10.38 12.46 12.28
C SER A 92 11.34 13.33 13.10
N SER A 93 12.11 12.74 14.02
CA SER A 93 13.12 13.47 14.81
C SER A 93 14.20 14.14 13.94
N GLU A 94 14.55 13.53 12.81
CA GLU A 94 15.48 14.10 11.83
C GLU A 94 14.76 14.80 10.67
N GLY A 95 13.67 14.21 10.17
CA GLY A 95 13.00 14.68 8.95
C GLY A 95 11.96 15.79 9.15
N GLY A 96 11.43 15.93 10.36
CA GLY A 96 10.38 16.90 10.70
C GLY A 96 9.13 16.79 9.82
N ARG A 97 8.34 17.87 9.80
CA ARG A 97 7.05 17.94 9.08
C ARG A 97 7.18 17.75 7.58
N VAL A 98 8.31 18.17 6.98
CA VAL A 98 8.56 18.00 5.54
C VAL A 98 8.64 16.52 5.18
N TYR A 99 9.42 15.73 5.92
CA TYR A 99 9.48 14.28 5.75
C TYR A 99 8.11 13.63 5.93
N ALA A 100 7.43 13.91 7.04
CA ALA A 100 6.13 13.31 7.36
C ALA A 100 5.11 13.58 6.26
N THR A 101 5.06 14.83 5.78
CA THR A 101 4.13 15.24 4.71
C THR A 101 4.50 14.60 3.38
N ALA A 102 5.77 14.67 2.96
CA ALA A 102 6.20 14.10 1.70
C ALA A 102 5.92 12.60 1.65
N LEU A 103 6.22 11.87 2.72
CA LEU A 103 6.07 10.42 2.77
C LEU A 103 4.59 10.00 2.80
N ASN A 104 3.75 10.73 3.54
CA ASN A 104 2.31 10.46 3.57
C ASN A 104 1.63 10.81 2.24
N CYS A 105 2.04 11.88 1.56
CA CYS A 105 1.61 12.16 0.18
C CYS A 105 2.01 11.02 -0.78
N LEU A 106 3.28 10.59 -0.76
CA LEU A 106 3.73 9.48 -1.60
C LEU A 106 2.95 8.19 -1.31
N THR A 107 2.59 7.96 -0.05
CA THR A 107 1.83 6.80 0.41
C THR A 107 0.41 6.79 -0.14
N THR A 108 -0.31 7.92 -0.10
CA THR A 108 -1.68 8.02 -0.64
C THR A 108 -1.71 7.96 -2.18
N GLU A 109 -0.60 8.31 -2.83
CA GLU A 109 -0.47 8.28 -4.29
C GLU A 109 -0.07 6.91 -4.87
N VAL A 110 0.38 5.96 -4.04
CA VAL A 110 0.96 4.67 -4.49
C VAL A 110 0.13 4.00 -5.58
N TYR A 111 -1.18 3.87 -5.35
CA TYR A 111 -2.07 3.13 -6.24
C TYR A 111 -2.55 3.94 -7.46
N TYR A 112 -2.22 5.23 -7.54
CA TYR A 112 -2.37 6.05 -8.74
C TYR A 112 -1.10 6.10 -9.57
N ARG A 113 0.08 6.01 -8.93
CA ARG A 113 1.39 6.11 -9.58
C ARG A 113 1.90 4.80 -10.14
N TYR A 114 1.66 3.71 -9.42
CA TYR A 114 2.24 2.41 -9.75
C TYR A 114 1.16 1.44 -10.25
N PRO A 115 1.22 1.01 -11.52
CA PRO A 115 0.44 -0.14 -11.95
C PRO A 115 0.89 -1.37 -11.17
N ARG A 116 -0.01 -2.35 -11.05
CA ARG A 116 0.38 -3.67 -10.54
C ARG A 116 1.28 -4.34 -11.57
N VAL A 117 2.49 -4.73 -11.16
CA VAL A 117 3.53 -5.33 -12.02
C VAL A 117 3.02 -6.59 -12.70
N PHE A 118 2.20 -7.36 -11.99
CA PHE A 118 1.40 -8.43 -12.56
C PHE A 118 -0.04 -7.92 -12.61
N GLY A 119 -0.40 -7.26 -13.70
CA GLY A 119 -1.76 -6.80 -13.95
C GLY A 119 -2.74 -7.91 -13.58
N THR A 120 -3.62 -7.62 -12.63
CA THR A 120 -4.71 -8.48 -12.10
C THR A 120 -4.86 -9.81 -12.84
N SER A 121 -4.22 -10.85 -12.33
CA SER A 121 -4.22 -12.20 -12.90
C SER A 121 -5.58 -12.92 -12.80
N GLU A 122 -6.68 -12.21 -12.58
CA GLU A 122 -8.04 -12.76 -12.68
C GLU A 122 -8.74 -12.45 -14.02
N HIS A 123 -8.24 -11.52 -14.82
CA HIS A 123 -8.80 -11.28 -16.17
C HIS A 123 -8.03 -11.96 -17.31
N ALA A 124 -6.76 -12.28 -17.13
CA ALA A 124 -5.99 -12.98 -18.17
C ALA A 124 -6.41 -14.46 -18.34
N ALA A 125 -6.98 -15.08 -17.31
CA ALA A 125 -7.38 -16.49 -17.35
C ALA A 125 -8.67 -16.73 -18.16
N LYS A 126 -9.66 -15.81 -18.09
CA LYS A 126 -10.96 -15.99 -18.78
C LYS A 126 -10.90 -15.73 -20.28
N SER A 127 -9.91 -14.99 -20.78
CA SER A 127 -9.76 -14.75 -22.23
C SER A 127 -9.05 -15.89 -22.98
N ALA A 128 -8.42 -16.83 -22.27
CA ALA A 128 -7.71 -17.96 -22.88
C ALA A 128 -8.59 -19.21 -23.08
N GLU A 129 -9.72 -19.34 -22.37
CA GLU A 129 -10.59 -20.53 -22.41
C GLU A 129 -11.76 -20.42 -23.41
N GLY A 130 -12.04 -19.24 -23.98
CA GLY A 130 -13.19 -19.03 -24.87
C GLY A 130 -12.93 -19.16 -26.38
N GLY A 131 -11.75 -19.60 -26.81
CA GLY A 131 -11.29 -19.52 -28.22
C GLY A 131 -11.15 -20.84 -28.96
N LYS A 132 -11.61 -21.97 -28.40
CA LYS A 132 -11.63 -23.27 -29.07
C LYS A 132 -13.03 -23.84 -28.94
N ASP A 133 -13.85 -23.63 -29.97
CA ASP A 133 -14.83 -24.59 -30.51
C ASP A 133 -15.82 -23.84 -31.42
N SER A 134 -15.44 -23.67 -32.69
CA SER A 134 -16.41 -23.59 -33.79
C SER A 134 -15.72 -23.78 -35.14
N ASP A 135 -15.28 -25.00 -35.42
CA ASP A 135 -15.12 -25.48 -36.79
C ASP A 135 -15.74 -26.88 -36.87
N GLY A 136 -16.89 -26.97 -37.54
CA GLY A 136 -17.54 -28.23 -37.86
C GLY A 136 -19.06 -28.21 -37.80
N LYS A 137 -19.71 -27.61 -38.81
CA LYS A 137 -20.42 -28.33 -39.88
C LYS A 137 -21.01 -27.38 -40.90
#